data_AF-A0A818KPY0-F1
#
_entry.id   AF-A0A818KPY0-F1
#
_cell.length_a   1.000
_cell.length_b   1.000
_cell.length_c   1.000
_cell.angle_alpha   90.00
_cell.angle_beta   90.00
_cell.angle_gamma   90.00
#
_symmetry.space_group_name_H-M   'P 1'
#
loop_
_entity.id
_entity.type
_entity.pdbx_description
1 polymer ?
#
loop_
_entity_poly.entity_id
_entity_poly.type
_entity_poly.pdbx_seq_one_letter_code
_entity_poly.pdbx_strand_id
1 'polypeptide(L)'
;MSDENKQSFNLQDESDLNVIDNEINELRLALERGCDLGSVRTIGKCRPLTDDLRLAVWKTCLDINDVNEYDYIDSDVFDLPEQNLIREDVLRLVRSRDVHRG
;
A
#
# COMPACT_ATOMS: atom_id res chain seq x y z
N MET A 1 -46.15 29.13 4.24
CA MET A 1 -44.92 29.30 3.46
C MET A 1 -44.02 28.15 3.85
N SER A 2 -43.82 27.27 2.87
CA SER A 2 -42.95 26.09 2.93
C SER A 2 -41.52 26.50 3.21
N ASP A 3 -40.76 25.60 3.84
CA ASP A 3 -39.42 25.21 3.38
C ASP A 3 -38.99 23.97 4.19
N GLU A 4 -39.42 22.80 3.70
CA GLU A 4 -38.77 21.53 4.02
C GLU A 4 -37.43 21.53 3.31
N ASN A 5 -36.36 21.78 4.06
CA ASN A 5 -34.99 21.70 3.57
C ASN A 5 -34.64 20.23 3.32
N LYS A 6 -34.85 19.77 2.08
CA LYS A 6 -34.46 18.44 1.60
C LYS A 6 -32.94 18.37 1.54
N GLN A 7 -32.33 17.84 2.60
CA GLN A 7 -30.97 17.30 2.56
C GLN A 7 -30.94 16.19 1.50
N SER A 8 -30.59 16.58 0.28
CA SER A 8 -30.53 15.70 -0.88
C SER A 8 -29.14 15.07 -0.90
N PHE A 9 -28.93 14.08 -0.05
CA PHE A 9 -27.71 13.28 -0.06
C PHE A 9 -27.74 12.41 -1.31
N ASN A 10 -26.75 12.58 -2.19
CA ASN A 10 -26.78 12.06 -3.56
C ASN A 10 -26.60 10.54 -3.53
N LEU A 11 -27.65 9.78 -3.86
CA LEU A 11 -27.65 8.31 -3.89
C LEU A 11 -26.60 7.71 -4.87
N GLN A 12 -26.12 8.51 -5.82
CA GLN A 12 -25.08 8.11 -6.78
C GLN A 12 -23.72 7.89 -6.09
N ASP A 13 -23.34 8.76 -5.14
CA ASP A 13 -22.04 8.69 -4.44
C ASP A 13 -21.95 7.46 -3.52
N GLU A 14 -23.07 7.09 -2.88
CA GLU A 14 -23.16 5.88 -2.04
C GLU A 14 -22.98 4.59 -2.85
N SER A 15 -23.43 4.57 -4.10
CA SER A 15 -23.27 3.40 -4.95
C SER A 15 -21.81 3.17 -5.38
N ASP A 16 -21.08 4.26 -5.64
CA ASP A 16 -19.67 4.20 -6.04
C ASP A 16 -18.77 3.81 -4.86
N LEU A 17 -19.06 4.31 -3.65
CA LEU A 17 -18.36 3.90 -2.42
C LEU A 17 -18.53 2.40 -2.14
N ASN A 18 -19.75 1.87 -2.27
CA ASN A 18 -20.02 0.44 -2.10
C ASN A 18 -19.30 -0.43 -3.15
N VAL A 19 -19.13 0.07 -4.38
CA VAL A 19 -18.36 -0.63 -5.42
C VAL A 19 -16.88 -0.67 -5.05
N ILE A 20 -16.31 0.45 -4.58
CA ILE A 20 -14.91 0.52 -4.14
C ILE A 20 -14.64 -0.46 -2.99
N ASP A 21 -15.51 -0.48 -1.97
CA ASP A 21 -15.34 -1.37 -0.82
C ASP A 21 -15.42 -2.85 -1.22
N ASN A 22 -16.31 -3.19 -2.16
CA ASN A 22 -16.41 -4.55 -2.70
C ASN A 22 -15.13 -4.95 -3.45
N GLU A 23 -14.58 -4.07 -4.28
CA GLU A 23 -13.33 -4.33 -5.01
C GLU A 23 -12.12 -4.46 -4.07
N ILE A 24 -12.04 -3.66 -3.00
CA ILE A 24 -11.00 -3.77 -1.98
C ILE A 24 -11.09 -5.12 -1.27
N ASN A 25 -12.30 -5.54 -0.90
CA ASN A 25 -12.53 -6.84 -0.26
C ASN A 25 -12.23 -8.02 -1.21
N GLU A 26 -12.60 -7.90 -2.48
CA GLU A 26 -12.27 -8.89 -3.50
C GLU A 26 -10.76 -9.03 -3.68
N LEU A 27 -10.04 -7.90 -3.73
CA LEU A 27 -8.59 -7.88 -3.83
C LEU A 27 -7.93 -8.52 -2.60
N ARG A 28 -8.43 -8.21 -1.39
CA ARG A 28 -7.95 -8.81 -0.14
C ARG A 28 -8.09 -10.35 -0.18
N LEU A 29 -9.25 -10.85 -0.56
CA LEU A 29 -9.51 -12.29 -0.67
C LEU A 29 -8.67 -12.95 -1.78
N ALA A 30 -8.44 -12.27 -2.89
CA ALA A 30 -7.59 -12.78 -3.97
C ALA A 30 -6.12 -12.92 -3.51
N LEU A 31 -5.61 -11.93 -2.78
CA LEU A 31 -4.26 -11.96 -2.22
C LEU A 31 -4.09 -13.09 -1.20
N GLU A 32 -5.05 -13.28 -0.30
CA GLU A 32 -5.06 -14.39 0.67
C GLU A 32 -5.03 -15.78 0.01
N ARG A 33 -5.58 -15.89 -1.21
CA ARG A 33 -5.61 -17.13 -2.00
C ARG A 33 -4.36 -17.33 -2.87
N GLY A 34 -3.41 -16.40 -2.86
CA GLY A 34 -2.22 -16.45 -3.70
C GLY A 34 -2.51 -16.12 -5.17
N CYS A 35 -3.20 -15.01 -5.44
CA CYS A 35 -3.44 -14.56 -6.81
C CYS A 35 -2.19 -14.03 -7.52
N ASP A 36 -2.28 -13.86 -8.84
CA ASP A 36 -1.21 -13.38 -9.71
C ASP A 36 -1.34 -11.89 -10.07
N LEU A 37 -0.33 -11.35 -10.76
CA LEU A 37 -0.34 -9.97 -11.26
C LEU A 37 -1.58 -9.66 -12.13
N GLY A 38 -2.05 -10.63 -12.92
CA GLY A 38 -3.24 -10.49 -13.76
C GLY A 38 -4.49 -10.21 -12.92
N SER A 39 -4.67 -10.95 -11.84
CA SER A 39 -5.76 -10.79 -10.89
C SER A 39 -5.71 -9.44 -10.18
N VAL A 40 -4.53 -9.06 -9.67
CA VAL A 40 -4.30 -7.74 -9.04
C VAL A 40 -4.70 -6.61 -9.98
N ARG A 41 -4.28 -6.67 -11.25
CA ARG A 41 -4.59 -5.63 -12.23
C ARG A 41 -6.08 -5.57 -12.56
N THR A 42 -6.72 -6.74 -12.68
CA THR A 42 -8.14 -6.86 -13.06
C THR A 42 -9.06 -6.35 -11.96
N ILE A 43 -8.78 -6.70 -10.71
CA ILE A 43 -9.58 -6.30 -9.55
C ILE A 43 -9.26 -4.86 -9.13
N GLY A 44 -7.96 -4.55 -8.98
CA GLY A 44 -7.52 -3.24 -8.48
C GLY A 44 -7.70 -2.10 -9.46
N LYS A 45 -7.85 -2.37 -10.78
CA LYS A 45 -8.14 -1.38 -11.83
C LYS A 45 -7.27 -0.11 -11.78
N CYS A 46 -6.01 -0.26 -11.37
CA CYS A 46 -5.05 0.83 -11.15
C CYS A 46 -5.52 1.93 -10.18
N ARG A 47 -6.44 1.61 -9.26
CA ARG A 47 -6.88 2.51 -8.19
C ARG A 47 -5.82 2.60 -7.08
N PRO A 48 -5.81 3.69 -6.29
CA PRO A 48 -4.93 3.82 -5.14
C PRO A 48 -5.12 2.66 -4.16
N LEU A 49 -4.02 2.09 -3.68
CA LEU A 49 -4.03 1.00 -2.69
C LEU A 49 -4.02 1.57 -1.27
N THR A 50 -4.82 0.97 -0.41
CA THR A 50 -4.76 1.19 1.04
C THR A 50 -3.43 0.66 1.61
N ASP A 51 -3.00 1.23 2.74
CA ASP A 51 -1.70 0.89 3.35
C ASP A 51 -1.59 -0.59 3.72
N ASP A 52 -2.69 -1.21 4.16
CA ASP A 52 -2.76 -2.62 4.57
C ASP A 52 -2.58 -3.60 3.40
N LEU A 53 -3.06 -3.25 2.21
CA LEU A 53 -2.96 -4.12 1.03
C LEU A 53 -1.67 -3.89 0.24
N ARG A 54 -1.02 -2.73 0.40
CA ARG A 54 0.14 -2.34 -0.41
C ARG A 54 1.26 -3.38 -0.37
N LEU A 55 1.60 -3.88 0.81
CA LEU A 55 2.67 -4.86 0.98
C LEU A 55 2.40 -6.14 0.18
N ALA A 56 1.21 -6.73 0.36
CA ALA A 56 0.83 -7.97 -0.31
C ALA A 56 0.75 -7.79 -1.83
N VAL A 57 0.13 -6.71 -2.30
CA VAL A 57 0.07 -6.39 -3.73
C VAL A 57 1.46 -6.23 -4.33
N TRP A 58 2.37 -5.51 -3.66
CA TRP A 58 3.72 -5.31 -4.17
C TRP A 58 4.52 -6.60 -4.22
N LYS A 59 4.41 -7.47 -3.19
CA LYS A 59 5.01 -8.80 -3.23
C LYS A 59 4.54 -9.59 -4.45
N THR A 60 3.24 -9.65 -4.70
CA THR A 60 2.66 -10.31 -5.88
C THR A 60 3.15 -9.69 -7.19
N CYS A 61 3.18 -8.35 -7.28
CA CYS A 61 3.60 -7.65 -8.49
C CYS A 61 5.10 -7.82 -8.80
N LEU A 62 5.93 -7.99 -7.77
CA LEU A 62 7.38 -8.16 -7.89
C LEU A 62 7.80 -9.64 -7.88
N ASP A 63 6.84 -10.57 -7.86
CA ASP A 63 7.06 -12.01 -7.75
C ASP A 63 7.96 -12.39 -6.56
N ILE A 64 7.78 -11.67 -5.44
CA ILE A 64 8.51 -11.91 -4.19
C ILE A 64 7.67 -12.85 -3.32
N ASN A 65 8.10 -14.10 -3.26
CA ASN A 65 7.57 -15.09 -2.32
C ASN A 65 8.08 -14.80 -0.90
N ASP A 66 7.50 -15.40 0.14
CA ASP A 66 7.93 -15.23 1.53
C ASP A 66 9.37 -15.69 1.74
N VAL A 67 10.28 -14.76 1.48
CA VAL A 67 11.67 -14.80 1.87
C VAL A 67 11.67 -14.56 3.38
N ASN A 68 12.14 -15.53 4.16
CA ASN A 68 12.35 -15.32 5.59
C ASN A 68 13.29 -14.13 5.77
N GLU A 69 12.76 -13.03 6.31
CA GLU A 69 13.47 -11.77 6.52
C GLU A 69 14.73 -11.95 7.38
N TYR A 70 14.75 -13.01 8.19
CA TYR A 70 15.83 -13.36 9.11
C TYR A 70 16.96 -14.20 8.48
N ASP A 71 16.77 -14.75 7.28
CA ASP A 71 17.81 -15.61 6.66
C ASP A 71 18.98 -14.79 6.10
N TYR A 72 18.87 -13.45 6.04
CA TYR A 72 19.83 -12.56 5.39
C TYR A 72 20.60 -11.63 6.34
N ILE A 73 20.27 -11.61 7.63
CA ILE A 73 20.99 -10.81 8.63
C ILE A 73 22.16 -11.65 9.15
N ASP A 74 23.20 -11.76 8.35
CA ASP A 74 24.45 -12.39 8.78
C ASP A 74 25.29 -11.35 9.53
N SER A 75 25.12 -11.34 10.85
CA SER A 75 25.86 -10.53 11.84
C SER A 75 25.54 -9.02 11.91
N ASP A 76 25.54 -8.48 13.13
CA ASP A 76 25.38 -7.04 13.45
C ASP A 76 26.56 -6.15 12.97
N VAL A 77 27.37 -6.64 12.03
CA VAL A 77 28.57 -5.96 11.55
C VAL A 77 28.26 -5.30 10.21
N PHE A 78 28.24 -3.97 10.22
CA PHE A 78 28.09 -3.14 9.02
C PHE A 78 29.47 -2.63 8.57
N ASP A 79 30.20 -3.43 7.80
CA ASP A 79 31.61 -3.19 7.42
C ASP A 79 31.85 -2.98 5.91
N LEU A 80 30.78 -2.69 5.15
CA LEU A 80 30.91 -2.36 3.73
C LEU A 80 31.88 -1.16 3.51
N PRO A 81 32.70 -1.16 2.46
CA PRO A 81 33.57 -0.02 2.13
C PRO A 81 32.79 1.30 2.00
N GLU A 82 31.56 1.23 1.50
CA GLU A 82 30.66 2.36 1.30
C GLU A 82 29.81 2.70 2.53
N GLN A 83 30.01 2.03 3.67
CA GLN A 83 29.12 2.16 4.84
C GLN A 83 28.94 3.61 5.31
N ASN A 84 29.98 4.43 5.22
CA ASN A 84 29.91 5.84 5.58
C ASN A 84 28.98 6.63 4.64
N LEU A 85 29.03 6.35 3.33
CA LEU A 85 28.14 6.97 2.34
C LEU A 85 26.68 6.56 2.58
N ILE A 86 26.44 5.26 2.81
CA ILE A 86 25.11 4.72 3.12
C ILE A 86 24.53 5.41 4.36
N ARG A 87 25.33 5.57 5.43
CA ARG A 87 24.89 6.26 6.66
C ARG A 87 24.49 7.70 6.40
N GLU A 88 25.31 8.45 5.66
CA GLU A 88 25.01 9.85 5.34
C GLU A 88 23.72 10.00 4.53
N ASP A 89 23.52 9.15 3.53
CA ASP A 89 22.33 9.18 2.67
C ASP A 89 21.06 8.79 3.43
N VAL A 90 21.11 7.75 4.27
CA VAL A 90 20.00 7.37 5.15
C VAL A 90 19.63 8.50 6.11
N LEU A 91 20.63 9.14 6.74
CA LEU A 91 20.39 10.27 7.64
C LEU A 91 19.77 11.47 6.90
N ARG A 92 20.21 11.74 5.68
CA ARG A 92 19.63 12.82 4.84
C ARG A 92 18.17 12.53 4.52
N LEU A 93 17.85 11.29 4.16
CA LEU A 93 16.48 10.87 3.86
C LEU A 93 15.56 11.03 5.07
N VAL A 94 15.97 10.53 6.24
CA VAL A 94 15.17 10.62 7.48
C VAL A 94 14.91 12.07 7.86
N ARG A 95 15.97 12.90 7.89
CA ARG A 95 15.84 14.34 8.22
C ARG A 95 14.90 15.07 7.25
N SER A 96 14.94 14.74 5.96
CA SER A 96 14.04 15.35 4.98
C SER A 96 12.58 14.99 5.21
N ARG A 97 12.29 13.78 5.72
CA ARG A 97 10.92 13.34 6.01
C ARG A 97 10.34 14.03 7.25
N ASP A 98 11.18 14.34 8.23
CA ASP A 98 10.75 15.05 9.46
C ASP A 98 10.33 16.49 9.18
N VAL A 99 10.95 17.16 8.20
CA VAL A 99 10.61 18.54 7.81
C VAL A 99 9.22 18.67 7.18
N HIS A 100 8.67 17.59 6.59
CA HIS A 100 7.36 17.60 5.92
C HIS A 100 6.21 17.12 6.82
N ARG A 101 6.47 16.84 8.10
CA ARG A 101 5.48 16.43 9.10
C ARG A 101 5.26 17.47 10.22
N GLY A 102 5.86 18.65 10.10
CA GLY A 102 5.64 19.81 10.99
C GLY A 102 4.54 20.74 10.51
#